data_AF-F8VPA6-F1
#
_entry.id   AF-F8VPA6-F1
#
_cell.length_a   1.000
_cell.length_b   1.000
_cell.length_c   1.000
_cell.angle_alpha   90.00
_cell.angle_beta   90.00
_cell.angle_gamma   90.00
#
_symmetry.space_group_name_H-M   'P 1'
#
loop_
_entity.id
_entity.type
_entity.pdbx_description
1 polymer ?
#
loop_
_entity_poly.entity_id
_entity_poly.type
_entity_poly.pdbx_seq_one_letter_code
_entity_poly.pdbx_strand_id
1 'polypeptide(L)'
;MRRLNRKKTLSLVKELDAFPKVPESYVETSASGGTVSLIAFTTMALLTIMEFSVYQDTWMKYEYEVDKDFSSKLRINIDITVAMKCQYVGADVLDLAETMVASADGLVYEPTVFDLSPQQKEWQRMLQLIQSRLQEEHSLQDVIFKSAFKSTSTALPPREDDSSQSPNACRIHGHLYVNKVAGNFHITVGKAIPHPRGHAHLAALVNHESYNFSHRIDHL
;
A
#
# COMPACT_ATOMS: atom_id res chain seq x y z
N MET A 1 30.52 -31.07 -32.14
CA MET A 1 29.66 -31.84 -31.21
C MET A 1 28.22 -31.28 -31.17
N ARG A 2 27.35 -31.57 -32.16
CA ARG A 2 25.95 -31.05 -32.17
C ARG A 2 24.87 -32.04 -32.66
N ARG A 3 25.22 -33.29 -33.00
CA ARG A 3 24.29 -34.26 -33.62
C ARG A 3 23.59 -35.23 -32.66
N LEU A 4 24.08 -35.42 -31.43
CA LEU A 4 23.57 -36.46 -30.52
C LEU A 4 22.27 -36.07 -29.78
N ASN A 5 22.05 -34.79 -29.47
CA ASN A 5 20.83 -34.35 -28.77
C ASN A 5 19.55 -34.40 -29.63
N ARG A 6 19.68 -34.36 -30.96
CA ARG A 6 18.53 -34.29 -31.87
C ARG A 6 17.75 -35.61 -31.95
N LYS A 7 18.39 -36.75 -31.70
CA LYS A 7 17.73 -38.06 -31.74
C LYS A 7 16.86 -38.33 -30.50
N LYS A 8 17.30 -37.87 -29.32
CA LYS A 8 16.54 -38.01 -28.06
C LYS A 8 15.31 -37.11 -28.00
N THR A 9 15.37 -35.91 -28.55
CA THR A 9 14.20 -35.03 -28.64
C THR A 9 13.16 -35.54 -29.64
N LEU A 10 13.60 -36.12 -30.76
CA LEU A 10 12.69 -36.72 -31.74
C LEU A 10 11.94 -37.95 -31.20
N SER A 11 12.56 -38.76 -30.32
CA SER A 11 11.87 -39.90 -29.70
C SER A 11 10.82 -39.46 -28.68
N LEU A 12 11.11 -38.43 -27.87
CA LEU A 12 10.14 -37.87 -26.91
C LEU A 12 8.93 -37.23 -27.59
N VAL A 13 9.14 -36.50 -28.69
CA VAL A 13 8.04 -35.91 -29.47
C VAL A 13 7.17 -37.01 -30.11
N LYS A 14 7.77 -38.15 -30.45
CA LYS A 14 7.07 -39.29 -31.04
C LYS A 14 6.25 -40.10 -30.02
N GLU A 15 6.62 -40.06 -28.73
CA GLU A 15 5.84 -40.64 -27.63
C GLU A 15 4.67 -39.75 -27.17
N LEU A 16 4.73 -38.44 -27.43
CA LEU A 16 3.65 -37.49 -27.12
C LEU A 16 2.54 -37.45 -28.19
N ASP A 17 2.71 -38.16 -29.31
CA ASP A 17 1.77 -38.21 -30.42
C ASP A 17 0.75 -39.35 -30.18
N ALA A 18 -0.43 -39.00 -29.65
CA ALA A 18 -1.45 -39.96 -29.22
C ALA A 18 -2.27 -40.59 -30.37
N PHE A 19 -2.00 -40.22 -31.63
CA PHE A 19 -2.80 -40.65 -32.79
C PHE A 19 -2.04 -41.60 -33.72
N PRO A 20 -2.70 -42.67 -34.22
CA PRO A 20 -2.09 -43.59 -35.18
C PRO A 20 -1.82 -42.89 -36.52
N LYS A 21 -0.57 -42.96 -37.01
CA LYS A 21 -0.18 -42.32 -38.28
C LYS A 21 -0.74 -43.07 -39.48
N VAL A 22 -1.28 -42.33 -40.44
CA VAL A 22 -1.76 -42.86 -41.72
C VAL A 22 -0.59 -43.37 -42.59
N PRO A 23 -0.79 -44.42 -43.41
CA PRO A 23 0.24 -44.94 -44.32
C PRO A 23 0.67 -43.90 -45.35
N GLU A 24 1.96 -43.83 -45.67
CA GLU A 24 2.55 -42.84 -46.59
C GLU A 24 1.95 -42.87 -48.01
N SER A 25 1.33 -43.99 -48.42
CA SER A 25 0.65 -44.13 -49.72
C SER A 25 -0.62 -43.28 -49.87
N TYR A 26 -1.17 -42.76 -48.77
CA TYR A 26 -2.36 -41.89 -48.76
C TYR A 26 -2.02 -40.43 -48.42
N VAL A 27 -0.73 -40.07 -48.36
CA VAL A 27 -0.25 -38.76 -47.95
C VAL A 27 0.49 -38.08 -49.11
N GLU A 28 -0.21 -37.20 -49.81
CA GLU A 28 0.39 -36.35 -50.85
C GLU A 28 1.08 -35.13 -50.20
N THR A 29 2.42 -35.14 -50.11
CA THR A 29 3.18 -34.01 -49.57
C THR A 29 3.49 -33.00 -50.67
N SER A 30 2.84 -31.84 -50.66
CA SER A 30 3.18 -30.74 -51.57
C SER A 30 4.09 -29.71 -50.89
N ALA A 31 5.13 -29.25 -51.60
CA ALA A 31 6.07 -28.24 -51.08
C ALA A 31 5.37 -26.89 -50.79
N SER A 32 4.33 -26.54 -51.56
CA SER A 32 3.51 -25.36 -51.34
C SER A 32 2.62 -25.50 -50.11
N GLY A 33 1.96 -26.64 -49.91
CA GLY A 33 1.08 -26.90 -48.77
C GLY A 33 1.83 -26.95 -47.43
N GLY A 34 3.03 -27.51 -47.41
CA GLY A 34 3.90 -27.50 -46.23
C GLY A 34 4.36 -26.10 -45.83
N THR A 35 4.68 -25.25 -46.81
CA THR A 35 5.09 -23.85 -46.57
C THR A 35 3.94 -23.02 -46.02
N VAL A 36 2.73 -23.17 -46.57
CA VAL A 36 1.52 -22.50 -46.06
C VAL A 36 1.21 -22.93 -44.63
N SER A 37 1.34 -24.23 -44.32
CA SER A 37 1.12 -24.76 -42.98
C SER A 37 2.12 -24.18 -41.96
N LEU A 38 3.41 -24.07 -42.34
CA LEU A 38 4.43 -23.49 -41.47
C LEU A 38 4.15 -22.02 -41.16
N ILE A 39 3.79 -21.23 -42.18
CA ILE A 39 3.42 -19.82 -42.00
C ILE A 39 2.23 -19.71 -41.05
N ALA A 40 1.18 -20.51 -41.25
CA ALA A 40 -0.01 -20.51 -40.40
C ALA A 40 0.31 -20.84 -38.93
N PHE A 41 1.14 -21.86 -38.66
CA PHE A 41 1.56 -22.19 -37.29
C PHE A 41 2.39 -21.07 -36.66
N THR A 42 3.27 -20.41 -37.43
CA THR A 42 4.06 -19.29 -36.91
C THR A 42 3.22 -18.05 -36.59
N THR A 43 2.24 -17.71 -37.42
CA THR A 43 1.31 -16.61 -37.12
C THR A 43 0.42 -16.94 -35.93
N MET A 44 -0.10 -18.17 -35.83
CA MET A 44 -0.85 -18.61 -34.64
C MET A 44 0.00 -18.51 -33.37
N ALA A 45 1.25 -18.95 -33.41
CA ALA A 45 2.17 -18.85 -32.26
C ALA A 45 2.45 -17.39 -31.87
N LEU A 46 2.70 -16.50 -32.85
CA LEU A 46 2.89 -15.07 -32.61
C LEU A 46 1.66 -14.42 -31.96
N LEU A 47 0.47 -14.67 -32.52
CA LEU A 47 -0.78 -14.17 -31.96
C LEU A 47 -1.01 -14.69 -30.53
N THR A 48 -0.72 -15.96 -30.28
CA THR A 48 -0.86 -16.55 -28.94
C THR A 48 0.08 -15.91 -27.94
N ILE A 49 1.33 -15.60 -28.33
CA ILE A 49 2.30 -14.91 -27.46
C ILE A 49 1.85 -13.47 -27.20
N MET A 50 1.34 -12.76 -28.20
CA MET A 50 0.84 -11.40 -28.04
C MET A 50 -0.38 -11.35 -27.13
N GLU A 51 -1.38 -12.20 -27.36
CA GLU A 51 -2.57 -12.31 -26.51
C GLU A 51 -2.20 -12.70 -25.08
N PHE A 52 -1.25 -13.63 -24.91
CA PHE A 52 -0.77 -13.99 -23.59
C PHE A 52 -0.08 -12.81 -22.88
N SER A 53 0.71 -12.03 -23.61
CA SER A 53 1.34 -10.82 -23.05
C SER A 53 0.30 -9.76 -22.66
N VAL A 54 -0.80 -9.62 -23.39
CA VAL A 54 -1.90 -8.70 -23.05
C VAL A 54 -2.70 -9.24 -21.87
N TYR A 55 -2.97 -10.55 -21.83
CA TYR A 55 -3.67 -11.21 -20.73
C TYR A 55 -2.91 -11.12 -19.40
N GLN A 56 -1.57 -11.11 -19.47
CA GLN A 56 -0.73 -10.88 -18.29
C GLN A 56 -0.77 -9.45 -17.78
N ASP A 57 -1.23 -8.47 -18.57
CA ASP A 57 -1.37 -7.10 -18.09
C ASP A 57 -2.67 -6.96 -17.30
N THR A 58 -2.52 -6.78 -15.99
CA THR A 58 -3.66 -6.58 -15.07
C THR A 58 -4.00 -5.10 -15.00
N TRP A 59 -5.29 -4.77 -15.12
CA TRP A 59 -5.81 -3.42 -14.94
C TRP A 59 -6.73 -3.37 -13.72
N MET A 60 -6.67 -2.30 -12.94
CA MET A 60 -7.54 -2.12 -11.78
C MET A 60 -8.91 -1.58 -12.22
N LYS A 61 -9.98 -2.33 -11.93
CA LYS A 61 -11.38 -1.88 -12.13
C LYS A 61 -12.01 -1.49 -10.80
N TYR A 62 -12.41 -0.24 -10.67
CA TYR A 62 -13.15 0.24 -9.50
C TYR A 62 -14.64 0.12 -9.75
N GLU A 63 -15.35 -0.56 -8.85
CA GLU A 63 -16.81 -0.67 -8.87
C GLU A 63 -17.37 -0.15 -7.54
N TYR A 64 -18.52 0.52 -7.61
CA TYR A 64 -19.19 1.06 -6.43
C TYR A 64 -20.26 0.08 -5.95
N GLU A 65 -20.22 -0.26 -4.67
CA GLU A 65 -21.24 -1.07 -4.00
C GLU A 65 -21.79 -0.31 -2.79
N VAL A 66 -23.05 -0.58 -2.44
CA VAL A 66 -23.69 -0.02 -1.24
C VAL A 66 -23.18 -0.79 -0.02
N ASP A 67 -22.58 -0.08 0.94
CA ASP A 67 -22.22 -0.67 2.25
C ASP A 67 -23.49 -1.07 3.00
N LYS A 68 -23.62 -2.36 3.32
CA LYS A 68 -24.75 -2.94 4.07
C LYS A 68 -24.40 -3.14 5.55
N ASP A 69 -23.13 -3.01 5.93
CA ASP A 69 -22.67 -3.28 7.29
C ASP A 69 -22.48 -1.98 8.07
N PHE A 70 -23.55 -1.56 8.75
CA PHE A 70 -23.54 -0.40 9.64
C PHE A 70 -23.09 -0.72 11.08
N SER A 71 -22.98 -2.01 11.43
CA SER A 71 -22.70 -2.46 12.79
C SER A 71 -21.20 -2.56 13.09
N SER A 72 -20.38 -2.79 12.07
CA SER A 72 -18.94 -2.91 12.27
C SER A 72 -18.30 -1.57 12.62
N LYS A 73 -17.29 -1.63 13.49
CA LYS A 73 -16.43 -0.49 13.78
C LYS A 73 -15.37 -0.34 12.67
N LEU A 74 -15.11 0.89 12.27
CA LEU A 74 -14.03 1.24 11.37
C LEU A 74 -12.72 1.26 12.14
N ARG A 75 -11.70 0.56 11.61
CA ARG A 75 -10.34 0.62 12.13
C ARG A 75 -9.57 1.73 11.41
N ILE A 76 -9.08 2.71 12.15
CA ILE A 76 -8.23 3.78 11.65
C ILE A 76 -6.81 3.55 12.17
N ASN A 77 -5.81 3.54 11.28
CA ASN A 77 -4.40 3.41 11.66
C ASN A 77 -3.74 4.79 11.58
N ILE A 78 -3.19 5.25 12.69
CA ILE A 78 -2.65 6.60 12.81
C ILE A 78 -1.17 6.50 13.14
N ASP A 79 -0.35 7.32 12.49
CA ASP A 79 1.03 7.60 12.86
C ASP A 79 1.31 9.09 12.63
N ILE A 80 1.26 9.87 13.71
CA ILE A 80 1.41 11.32 13.68
C ILE A 80 2.44 11.74 14.72
N THR A 81 3.41 12.56 14.32
CA THR A 81 4.40 13.16 15.22
C THR A 81 4.05 14.62 15.48
N VAL A 82 3.90 15.01 16.75
CA VAL A 82 3.56 16.37 17.19
C VAL A 82 4.74 16.98 17.95
N ALA A 83 5.07 18.25 17.70
CA ALA A 83 6.17 18.99 18.35
C ALA A 83 5.87 19.39 19.82
N MET A 84 5.27 18.49 20.59
CA MET A 84 5.01 18.63 22.03
C MET A 84 5.44 17.36 22.76
N LYS A 85 5.79 17.48 24.04
CA LYS A 85 6.09 16.31 24.88
C LYS A 85 4.84 15.45 25.08
N CYS A 86 5.02 14.13 25.09
CA CYS A 86 3.93 13.16 25.27
C CYS A 86 3.10 13.32 26.56
N GLN A 87 3.66 13.98 27.58
CA GLN A 87 2.95 14.23 28.85
C GLN A 87 1.84 15.29 28.70
N TYR A 88 1.98 16.18 27.71
CA TYR A 88 1.14 17.36 27.54
C TYR A 88 0.24 17.29 26.32
N VAL A 89 0.22 16.18 25.58
CA VAL A 89 -0.62 16.00 24.39
C VAL A 89 -1.55 14.81 24.60
N GLY A 90 -2.81 15.00 24.24
CA GLY A 90 -3.84 13.97 24.18
C GLY A 90 -4.42 13.92 22.78
N ALA A 91 -4.80 12.72 22.34
CA ALA A 91 -5.60 12.54 21.15
C ALA A 91 -6.92 11.89 21.55
N ASP A 92 -8.00 12.18 20.87
CA ASP A 92 -9.30 11.60 21.14
C ASP A 92 -10.23 11.74 19.94
N VAL A 93 -11.23 10.87 19.93
CA VAL A 93 -12.27 10.84 18.90
C VAL A 93 -13.60 11.16 19.55
N LEU A 94 -14.29 12.14 18.98
CA LEU A 94 -15.67 12.48 19.32
C LEU A 94 -16.57 12.15 18.13
N ASP A 95 -17.51 11.25 18.34
CA ASP A 95 -18.53 10.91 17.36
C ASP A 95 -19.87 11.60 17.66
N LEU A 96 -20.79 11.59 16.70
CA LEU A 96 -22.16 12.10 16.89
C LEU A 96 -22.95 11.37 17.98
N ALA A 97 -22.51 10.19 18.40
CA ALA A 97 -23.13 9.45 19.50
C ALA A 97 -22.65 9.95 20.89
N GLU A 98 -21.80 10.99 20.93
CA GLU A 98 -21.14 11.51 22.14
C GLU A 98 -20.39 10.43 22.93
N THR A 99 -20.08 9.30 22.28
CA THR A 99 -19.32 8.21 22.88
C THR A 99 -17.85 8.46 22.64
N MET A 100 -17.13 8.79 23.72
CA MET A 100 -15.68 8.87 23.64
C MET A 100 -15.08 7.48 23.53
N VAL A 101 -14.37 7.24 22.43
CA VAL A 101 -13.34 6.21 22.39
C VAL A 101 -12.06 6.88 22.89
N ALA A 102 -11.78 6.74 24.19
CA ALA A 102 -10.54 7.27 24.75
C ALA A 102 -9.34 6.64 24.02
N SER A 103 -8.36 7.46 23.68
CA SER A 103 -7.07 7.05 23.07
C SER A 103 -6.31 5.97 23.82
N ALA A 104 -6.67 5.72 25.08
CA ALA A 104 -6.03 4.75 25.95
C ALA A 104 -6.12 3.29 25.47
N ASP A 105 -7.11 2.94 24.64
CA ASP A 105 -7.35 1.53 24.25
C ASP A 105 -6.58 1.09 22.98
N GLY A 106 -5.79 1.96 22.33
CA GLY A 106 -5.06 1.58 21.11
C GLY A 106 -3.99 2.54 20.57
N LEU A 107 -3.83 3.73 21.16
CA LEU A 107 -2.79 4.69 20.75
C LEU A 107 -1.60 4.66 21.73
N VAL A 108 -0.41 4.51 21.17
CA VAL A 108 0.87 4.53 21.88
C VAL A 108 1.52 5.90 21.70
N TYR A 109 1.96 6.48 22.81
CA TYR A 109 2.63 7.76 22.87
C TYR A 109 4.13 7.54 23.11
N GLU A 110 4.94 7.70 22.07
CA GLU A 110 6.39 7.51 22.11
C GLU A 110 7.11 8.87 22.11
N PRO A 111 7.98 9.16 23.09
CA PRO A 111 8.76 10.39 23.10
C PRO A 111 9.83 10.35 22.01
N THR A 112 9.82 11.32 21.10
CA THR A 112 10.72 11.36 19.94
C THR A 112 11.30 12.77 19.72
N VAL A 113 12.24 12.88 18.77
CA VAL A 113 12.76 14.17 18.30
C VAL A 113 11.98 14.60 17.06
N PHE A 114 11.48 15.84 17.06
CA PHE A 114 10.65 16.36 15.95
C PHE A 114 11.43 16.43 14.63
N ASP A 115 12.68 16.88 14.71
CA ASP A 115 13.51 17.17 13.55
C ASP A 115 14.01 15.89 12.88
N LEU A 116 13.74 15.77 11.58
CA LEU A 116 14.20 14.68 10.73
C LEU A 116 15.67 14.85 10.34
N SER A 117 16.38 13.73 10.16
CA SER A 117 17.70 13.73 9.51
C SER A 117 17.59 14.19 8.05
N PRO A 118 18.69 14.65 7.42
CA PRO A 118 18.67 15.12 6.03
C PRO A 118 18.07 14.10 5.05
N GLN A 119 18.45 12.83 5.16
CA GLN A 119 17.91 11.75 4.33
C GLN A 119 16.41 11.53 4.56
N GLN A 120 15.98 11.52 5.83
CA GLN A 120 14.55 11.38 6.17
C GLN A 120 13.72 12.57 5.68
N LYS A 121 14.30 13.77 5.62
CA LYS A 121 13.63 14.96 5.10
C LYS A 121 13.41 14.89 3.59
N GLU A 122 14.39 14.36 2.85
CA GLU A 122 14.24 14.10 1.41
C GLU A 122 13.19 13.03 1.15
N TRP A 123 13.24 11.94 1.91
CA TRP A 123 12.22 10.90 1.90
C TRP A 123 10.82 11.47 2.12
N GLN A 124 10.63 12.28 3.17
CA GLN A 124 9.34 12.85 3.51
C GLN A 124 8.81 13.78 2.40
N ARG A 125 9.66 14.60 1.80
CA ARG A 125 9.27 15.47 0.68
C ARG A 125 8.81 14.67 -0.54
N MET A 126 9.54 13.59 -0.84
CA MET A 126 9.18 12.69 -1.93
C MET A 126 7.81 12.05 -1.66
N LEU A 127 7.58 11.57 -0.43
CA LEU A 127 6.32 10.94 -0.04
C LEU A 127 5.13 11.92 -0.09
N GLN A 128 5.33 13.16 0.37
CA GLN A 128 4.33 14.24 0.27
C GLN A 128 3.97 14.56 -1.18
N LEU A 129 4.97 14.60 -2.07
CA LEU A 129 4.74 14.83 -3.50
C LEU A 129 3.94 13.68 -4.13
N ILE A 130 4.24 12.43 -3.76
CA ILE A 130 3.46 11.28 -4.23
C ILE A 130 2.01 11.37 -3.74
N GLN A 131 1.80 11.64 -2.46
CA GLN A 131 0.46 11.76 -1.87
C GLN A 131 -0.36 12.88 -2.52
N SER A 132 0.24 14.05 -2.77
CA SER A 132 -0.48 15.16 -3.41
C SER A 132 -0.92 14.81 -4.84
N ARG A 133 -0.10 14.05 -5.57
CA ARG A 133 -0.43 13.62 -6.95
C ARG A 133 -1.47 12.50 -6.97
N LEU A 134 -1.43 11.57 -6.02
CA LEU A 134 -2.45 10.53 -5.87
C LEU A 134 -3.84 11.11 -5.58
N GLN A 135 -3.89 12.19 -4.80
CA GLN A 135 -5.15 12.83 -4.43
C GLN A 135 -5.78 13.60 -5.59
N GLU A 136 -4.98 14.15 -6.51
CA GLU A 136 -5.48 14.76 -7.75
C GLU A 136 -5.90 13.71 -8.78
N GLU A 137 -5.13 12.64 -8.91
CA GLU A 137 -5.28 11.67 -9.99
C GLU A 137 -5.54 10.25 -9.44
N HIS A 138 -6.81 9.97 -9.15
CA HIS A 138 -7.26 8.64 -8.72
C HIS A 138 -6.93 7.52 -9.73
N SER A 139 -6.70 7.87 -11.00
CA SER A 139 -6.29 6.94 -12.06
C SER A 139 -4.84 6.47 -11.92
N LEU A 140 -3.97 7.23 -11.23
CA LEU A 140 -2.55 6.90 -11.05
C LEU A 140 -2.29 5.85 -9.98
N GLN A 141 -3.31 5.42 -9.24
CA GLN A 141 -3.17 4.34 -8.25
C GLN A 141 -2.59 3.07 -8.87
N ASP A 142 -2.97 2.74 -10.12
CA ASP A 142 -2.49 1.55 -10.83
C ASP A 142 -1.00 1.69 -11.23
N VAL A 143 -0.59 2.87 -11.70
CA VAL A 143 0.80 3.18 -12.07
C VAL A 143 1.71 3.19 -10.83
N ILE A 144 1.22 3.75 -9.73
CA ILE A 144 1.94 3.81 -8.47
C ILE A 144 2.03 2.41 -7.83
N PHE A 145 0.98 1.59 -7.88
CA PHE A 145 1.04 0.21 -7.43
C PHE A 145 2.08 -0.58 -8.26
N LYS A 146 2.01 -0.52 -9.60
CA LYS A 146 2.96 -1.22 -10.48
C LYS A 146 4.43 -0.76 -10.30
N SER A 147 4.65 0.51 -9.95
CA SER A 147 6.01 1.06 -9.72
C SER A 147 6.51 0.89 -8.29
N ALA A 148 5.64 1.00 -7.28
CA ALA A 148 5.96 0.81 -5.88
C ALA A 148 6.30 -0.66 -5.54
N PHE A 149 5.64 -1.63 -6.18
CA PHE A 149 6.04 -3.05 -6.05
C PHE A 149 7.39 -3.36 -6.71
N LYS A 150 7.90 -2.47 -7.56
CA LYS A 150 9.17 -2.62 -8.29
C LYS A 150 10.32 -1.82 -7.66
N SER A 151 10.01 -0.81 -6.84
CA SER A 151 10.98 0.06 -6.19
C SER A 151 11.09 -0.24 -4.70
N THR A 152 12.32 -0.39 -4.22
CA THR A 152 12.69 -0.66 -2.83
C THR A 152 12.00 0.26 -1.82
N SER A 153 11.14 -0.35 -0.99
CA SER A 153 10.57 0.08 0.29
C SER A 153 10.08 1.53 0.42
N THR A 154 8.76 1.69 0.56
CA THR A 154 8.11 2.91 1.08
C THR A 154 8.36 3.16 2.58
N ALA A 155 9.23 2.38 3.21
CA ALA A 155 9.54 2.53 4.62
C ALA A 155 10.45 3.74 4.87
N LEU A 156 10.18 4.45 5.96
CA LEU A 156 11.05 5.51 6.45
C LEU A 156 12.47 4.96 6.70
N PRO A 157 13.53 5.56 6.13
CA PRO A 157 14.89 5.11 6.38
C PRO A 157 15.26 5.24 7.86
N PRO A 158 16.09 4.32 8.39
CA PRO A 158 16.57 4.40 9.76
C PRO A 158 17.33 5.72 9.96
N ARG A 159 17.22 6.28 11.16
CA ARG A 159 17.93 7.51 11.49
C ARG A 159 19.41 7.21 11.62
N GLU A 160 20.26 7.94 10.89
CA GLU A 160 21.72 7.82 10.96
C GLU A 160 22.32 8.55 12.18
N ASP A 161 21.65 9.60 12.66
CA ASP A 161 22.13 10.42 13.78
C ASP A 161 21.71 9.86 15.14
N ASP A 162 22.68 9.64 16.02
CA ASP A 162 22.44 9.36 17.44
C ASP A 162 21.97 10.66 18.11
N SER A 163 20.67 10.78 18.35
CA SER A 163 20.10 12.02 18.90
C SER A 163 20.50 12.17 20.37
N SER A 164 21.57 12.92 20.62
CA SER A 164 21.92 13.42 21.97
C SER A 164 20.91 14.46 22.51
N GLN A 165 19.92 14.82 21.68
CA GLN A 165 18.85 15.75 22.03
C GLN A 165 17.79 15.08 22.89
N SER A 166 17.32 15.79 23.91
CA SER A 166 16.15 15.36 24.67
C SER A 166 14.91 15.33 23.77
N PRO A 167 14.04 14.31 23.89
CA PRO A 167 12.83 14.23 23.09
C PRO A 167 11.94 15.45 23.32
N ASN A 168 11.70 16.19 22.24
CA ASN A 168 10.90 17.41 22.20
C ASN A 168 9.54 17.21 21.51
N ALA A 169 9.28 16.01 20.99
CA ALA A 169 8.07 15.63 20.29
C ALA A 169 7.43 14.37 20.88
N CYS A 170 6.22 14.10 20.41
CA CYS A 170 5.50 12.89 20.69
C CYS A 170 5.01 12.26 19.40
N ARG A 171 5.39 11.00 19.18
CA ARG A 171 4.84 10.16 18.12
C ARG A 171 3.64 9.40 18.67
N ILE A 172 2.48 9.71 18.12
CA ILE A 172 1.19 9.07 18.43
C ILE A 172 0.95 8.05 17.33
N HIS A 173 1.12 6.77 17.64
CA HIS A 173 0.96 5.70 16.66
C HIS A 173 0.12 4.55 17.20
N GLY A 174 -0.59 3.87 16.32
CA GLY A 174 -1.40 2.72 16.68
C GLY A 174 -2.66 2.61 15.83
N HIS A 175 -3.70 2.02 16.42
CA HIS A 175 -4.96 1.85 15.73
C HIS A 175 -6.12 2.10 16.69
N LEU A 176 -7.21 2.63 16.15
CA LEU A 176 -8.41 2.93 16.91
C LEU A 176 -9.64 2.41 16.18
N TYR A 177 -10.60 1.92 16.96
CA TYR A 177 -11.87 1.40 16.45
C TYR A 177 -12.97 2.42 16.73
N VAL A 178 -13.50 3.03 15.66
CA VAL A 178 -14.53 4.05 15.73
C VAL A 178 -15.83 3.57 15.10
N ASN A 179 -16.93 4.18 15.50
CA ASN A 179 -18.22 3.93 14.85
C ASN A 179 -18.21 4.52 13.43
N LYS A 180 -18.90 3.88 12.48
CA LYS A 180 -19.06 4.36 11.09
C LYS A 180 -20.04 5.53 11.01
N VAL A 181 -19.78 6.59 11.74
CA VAL A 181 -20.59 7.81 11.80
C VAL A 181 -19.68 9.03 11.65
N ALA A 182 -20.27 10.18 11.34
CA ALA A 182 -19.50 11.42 11.34
C ALA A 182 -18.93 11.68 12.74
N GLY A 183 -17.68 12.11 12.77
CA GLY A 183 -16.94 12.38 14.00
C GLY A 183 -15.64 13.10 13.70
N ASN A 184 -15.00 13.59 14.74
CA ASN A 184 -13.76 14.34 14.66
C ASN A 184 -12.69 13.63 15.47
N PHE A 185 -11.51 13.47 14.87
CA PHE A 185 -10.29 13.16 15.59
C PHE A 185 -9.55 14.46 15.85
N HIS A 186 -9.31 14.79 17.12
CA HIS A 186 -8.55 15.98 17.48
C HIS A 186 -7.38 15.64 18.39
N ILE A 187 -6.37 16.49 18.33
CA ILE A 187 -5.18 16.43 19.19
C ILE A 187 -5.15 17.74 19.97
N THR A 188 -5.12 17.65 21.30
CA THR A 188 -5.25 18.81 22.19
C THR A 188 -4.24 18.73 23.35
N VAL A 189 -4.11 19.84 24.08
CA VAL A 189 -3.22 19.91 25.26
C VAL A 189 -3.83 19.13 26.41
N GLY A 190 -3.08 18.16 26.93
CA GLY A 190 -3.47 17.34 28.06
C GLY A 190 -4.29 16.12 27.64
N LYS A 191 -4.16 15.05 28.42
CA LYS A 191 -4.93 13.82 28.19
C LYS A 191 -6.40 14.08 28.47
N ALA A 192 -7.27 13.48 27.64
CA ALA A 192 -8.71 13.55 27.85
C ALA A 192 -9.08 12.86 29.16
N ILE A 193 -9.85 13.54 30.01
CA ILE A 193 -10.41 12.98 31.24
C ILE A 193 -11.93 12.84 31.06
N PRO A 194 -12.50 11.65 31.29
CA PRO A 194 -13.94 11.45 31.17
C PRO A 194 -14.68 12.27 32.22
N HIS A 195 -15.70 13.03 31.80
CA HIS A 195 -16.55 13.82 32.67
C HIS A 195 -18.04 13.47 32.40
N PRO A 196 -18.95 13.51 33.40
CA PRO A 196 -20.34 13.06 33.23
C PRO A 196 -21.18 13.82 32.18
N ARG A 197 -20.70 14.98 31.70
CA ARG A 197 -21.35 15.83 30.68
C ARG A 197 -20.46 16.05 29.44
N GLY A 198 -19.47 15.18 29.21
CA GLY A 198 -18.56 15.26 28.07
C GLY A 198 -17.12 14.90 28.45
N HIS A 199 -16.17 15.73 28.03
CA HIS A 199 -14.77 15.56 28.39
C HIS A 199 -14.09 16.89 28.64
N ALA A 200 -13.07 16.85 29.50
CA ALA A 200 -12.22 17.98 29.76
C ALA A 200 -10.78 17.57 29.48
N HIS A 201 -10.03 18.50 28.90
CA HIS A 201 -8.59 18.38 28.75
C HIS A 201 -7.90 19.11 29.91
N LEU A 202 -6.95 18.43 30.56
CA LEU A 202 -6.18 19.02 31.65
C LEU A 202 -5.06 19.91 31.11
N ALA A 203 -5.41 21.12 30.67
CA ALA A 203 -4.45 22.12 30.20
C ALA A 203 -3.79 22.93 31.33
N ALA A 204 -4.32 22.84 32.56
CA ALA A 204 -3.95 23.72 33.68
C ALA A 204 -2.50 23.57 34.19
N LEU A 205 -1.79 22.50 33.81
CA LEU A 205 -0.42 22.21 34.25
C LEU A 205 0.64 22.58 33.21
N VAL A 206 0.25 23.15 32.07
CA VAL A 206 1.15 23.39 30.93
C VAL A 206 1.21 24.88 30.63
N ASN A 207 2.43 25.43 30.55
CA ASN A 207 2.62 26.84 30.21
C ASN A 207 2.22 27.07 28.73
N HIS A 208 1.50 28.15 28.45
CA HIS A 208 1.01 28.46 27.10
C HIS A 208 2.15 28.67 26.09
N GLU A 209 3.33 29.09 26.56
CA GLU A 209 4.53 29.26 25.74
C GLU A 209 5.10 27.93 25.21
N SER A 210 4.69 26.80 25.78
CA SER A 210 5.12 25.46 25.34
C SER A 210 4.18 24.81 24.32
N TYR A 211 3.13 25.51 23.90
CA TYR A 211 2.17 25.02 22.91
C TYR A 211 2.79 25.08 21.52
N ASN A 212 3.09 23.91 20.95
CA ASN A 212 3.58 23.80 19.58
C ASN A 212 2.95 22.59 18.87
N PHE A 213 1.82 22.83 18.20
CA PHE A 213 1.10 21.82 17.44
C PHE A 213 1.64 21.61 16.01
N SER A 214 2.87 22.08 15.72
CA SER A 214 3.55 21.69 14.50
C SER A 214 3.60 20.16 14.45
N HIS A 215 3.07 19.58 13.39
CA HIS A 215 2.91 18.14 13.29
C HIS A 215 3.32 17.63 11.91
N ARG A 216 3.62 16.34 11.88
CA ARG A 216 3.89 15.57 10.67
C ARG A 216 3.01 14.34 10.69
N ILE A 217 2.30 14.12 9.59
CA ILE A 217 1.48 12.93 9.37
C ILE A 217 2.35 11.95 8.60
N ASP A 218 2.72 10.85 9.25
CA ASP A 218 3.52 9.79 8.65
C ASP A 218 2.58 8.73 8.04
N HIS A 219 1.44 8.45 8.69
CA HIS A 219 0.38 7.59 8.16
C HIS A 219 -1.00 8.00 8.70
N LEU A 220 -2.03 8.03 7.84
CA LEU A 220 -3.44 8.24 8.19
C LEU A 220 -4.36 7.45 7.26
#